data_AF-A0A4Q6DW86-F1
#
_entry.id   AF-A0A4Q6DW86-F1
#
_cell.length_a   1.000
_cell.length_b   1.000
_cell.length_c   1.000
_cell.angle_alpha   90.00
_cell.angle_beta   90.00
_cell.angle_gamma   90.00
#
_symmetry.space_group_name_H-M   'P 1'
#
loop_
_entity.id
_entity.type
_entity.pdbx_description
1 polymer ?
#
loop_
_entity_poly.entity_id
_entity_poly.type
_entity_poly.pdbx_seq_one_letter_code
_entity_poly.pdbx_strand_id
1 'polypeptide(L)'
;MSAKIVNRMFIVILIMATNAVKAQHVDKPWSEKMAKTVMCLWPDSVEMEKKGRPASWAYFTGVVLEGMTNIWRRTDDEVYFDYIQRNMDRFVSEQGAIKGYRQSDYDLDQLKNGRILLTLYNKTGKEKYKKAALLLRDQLKNHPRTKEGGFWHQGIYPYQMWLDGLYMAEPFYAQYSATFNEPANFDDIANQFIYMEKHARDVKTGLLYHGWDEARAQRWADKQNGLSVSFWGRSMGWFGMALVDVLEYFPKGHPKRAQILAILNRYATAITIPTGQ
;
A
#
# COMPACT_ATOMS: atom_id res chain seq x y z
N MET A 1 43.74 5.97 55.61
CA MET A 1 42.33 5.79 55.18
C MET A 1 41.92 4.36 55.50
N SER A 2 40.97 4.15 56.43
CA SER A 2 40.70 2.82 57.02
C SER A 2 40.20 1.83 55.97
N ALA A 3 40.71 0.59 55.99
CA ALA A 3 40.28 -0.50 55.11
C ALA A 3 38.76 -0.75 55.12
N LYS A 4 38.06 -0.32 56.18
CA LYS A 4 36.58 -0.38 56.29
C LYS A 4 35.86 0.61 55.36
N ILE A 5 36.49 1.73 54.98
CA ILE A 5 35.90 2.76 54.11
C ILE A 5 36.03 2.36 52.64
N VAL A 6 37.18 1.80 52.26
CA VAL A 6 37.42 1.29 50.90
C VAL A 6 36.48 0.12 50.58
N ASN A 7 36.23 -0.76 51.55
CA ASN A 7 35.34 -1.91 51.36
C ASN A 7 33.85 -1.50 51.25
N ARG A 8 33.43 -0.41 51.92
CA ARG A 8 32.08 0.15 51.78
C ARG A 8 31.87 0.87 50.45
N MET A 9 32.89 1.56 49.91
CA MET A 9 32.81 2.16 48.56
C MET A 9 32.71 1.10 47.46
N PHE A 10 33.44 -0.02 47.57
CA PHE A 10 33.35 -1.11 46.59
C PHE A 10 31.98 -1.80 46.58
N ILE A 11 31.37 -2.02 47.75
CA ILE A 11 30.03 -2.63 47.85
C ILE A 11 28.95 -1.70 47.28
N VAL A 12 29.06 -0.37 47.47
CA VAL A 12 28.08 0.59 46.93
C VAL A 12 28.20 0.72 45.40
N ILE A 13 29.42 0.67 44.83
CA ILE A 13 29.62 0.65 43.38
C ILE A 13 29.09 -0.66 42.76
N LEU A 14 29.25 -1.80 43.44
CA LEU A 14 28.71 -3.09 42.98
C LEU A 14 27.18 -3.13 43.02
N ILE A 15 26.54 -2.48 44.00
CA ILE A 15 25.07 -2.37 44.11
C ILE A 15 24.50 -1.36 43.10
N MET A 16 25.24 -0.32 42.72
CA MET A 16 24.84 0.57 41.62
C MET A 16 25.06 -0.09 40.25
N ALA A 17 26.06 -0.96 40.09
CA ALA A 17 26.30 -1.72 38.86
C ALA A 17 25.26 -2.84 38.63
N THR A 18 24.70 -3.44 39.68
CA THR A 18 23.67 -4.50 39.54
C THR A 18 22.27 -3.96 39.24
N ASN A 19 21.99 -2.69 39.57
CA ASN A 19 20.73 -2.04 39.18
C ASN A 19 20.76 -1.37 37.80
N ALA A 20 21.95 -1.21 37.20
CA ALA A 20 22.10 -0.69 35.83
C ALA A 20 21.88 -1.76 34.73
N VAL A 21 21.77 -3.04 35.10
CA VAL A 21 21.50 -4.16 34.17
C VAL A 21 20.19 -4.87 34.53
N LYS A 22 19.14 -4.10 34.82
CA LYS A 22 17.82 -4.48 34.35
C LYS A 22 17.60 -3.73 33.06
N ALA A 23 18.18 -4.26 31.98
CA ALA A 23 17.68 -3.93 30.65
C ALA A 23 16.16 -4.12 30.72
N GLN A 24 15.41 -3.03 30.68
CA GLN A 24 13.99 -3.11 30.42
C GLN A 24 13.89 -3.90 29.13
N HIS A 25 13.38 -5.14 29.21
CA HIS A 25 12.89 -5.84 28.05
C HIS A 25 11.73 -4.98 27.54
N VAL A 26 12.04 -3.97 26.71
CA VAL A 26 11.03 -3.22 25.99
C VAL A 26 10.44 -4.23 25.04
N ASP A 27 9.25 -4.70 25.38
CA ASP A 27 8.54 -5.65 24.55
C ASP A 27 8.29 -5.00 23.20
N LYS A 28 8.80 -5.62 22.13
CA LYS A 28 8.73 -5.02 20.80
C LYS A 28 7.25 -4.85 20.38
N PRO A 29 6.89 -3.75 19.69
CA PRO A 29 5.56 -3.60 19.12
C PRO A 29 5.16 -4.79 18.25
N TRP A 30 3.86 -5.09 18.16
CA TRP A 30 3.35 -6.18 17.32
C TRP A 30 3.78 -6.07 15.86
N SER A 31 3.96 -4.86 15.33
CA SER A 31 4.48 -4.64 13.98
C SER A 31 5.87 -5.25 13.79
N GLU A 32 6.79 -5.05 14.73
CA GLU A 32 8.16 -5.58 14.65
C GLU A 32 8.21 -7.08 14.92
N LYS A 33 7.36 -7.59 15.83
CA LYS A 33 7.21 -9.03 16.07
C LYS A 33 6.70 -9.74 14.82
N MET A 34 5.66 -9.21 14.18
CA MET A 34 5.13 -9.75 12.93
C MET A 34 6.18 -9.68 11.81
N ALA A 35 6.85 -8.54 11.66
CA ALA A 35 7.89 -8.37 10.66
C ALA A 35 9.03 -9.39 10.82
N LYS A 36 9.48 -9.62 12.05
CA LYS A 36 10.48 -10.65 12.34
C LYS A 36 10.02 -12.05 11.91
N THR A 37 8.76 -12.41 12.19
CA THR A 37 8.19 -13.70 11.75
C THR A 37 8.16 -13.81 10.23
N VAL A 38 7.69 -12.77 9.54
CA VAL A 38 7.64 -12.70 8.06
C VAL A 38 9.03 -12.87 7.46
N MET A 39 10.03 -12.13 7.95
CA MET A 39 11.42 -12.22 7.47
C MET A 39 12.06 -13.58 7.78
N CYS A 40 11.61 -14.28 8.82
CA CYS A 40 12.06 -15.64 9.13
C CYS A 40 11.42 -16.70 8.22
N LEU A 41 10.12 -16.58 7.94
CA LEU A 41 9.40 -17.51 7.06
C LEU A 41 9.81 -17.34 5.59
N TRP A 42 10.10 -16.11 5.20
CA TRP A 42 10.37 -15.71 3.82
C TRP A 42 11.64 -14.87 3.72
N PRO A 43 12.82 -15.44 4.02
CA PRO A 43 14.08 -14.69 4.09
C PRO A 43 14.50 -14.10 2.73
N ASP A 44 14.09 -14.76 1.64
CA ASP A 44 14.55 -14.48 0.29
C ASP A 44 13.52 -13.77 -0.59
N SER A 45 12.23 -14.10 -0.41
CA SER A 45 11.11 -13.45 -1.08
C SER A 45 9.84 -13.75 -0.31
N VAL A 46 8.92 -12.78 -0.22
CA VAL A 46 7.55 -13.02 0.25
C VAL A 46 6.86 -14.02 -0.70
N GLU A 47 6.99 -15.31 -0.42
CA GLU A 47 6.42 -16.41 -1.22
C GLU A 47 5.10 -16.82 -0.57
N MET A 48 4.02 -16.14 -0.95
CA MET A 48 2.67 -16.54 -0.57
C MET A 48 2.07 -17.58 -1.53
N GLU A 49 2.73 -17.85 -2.67
CA GLU A 49 2.33 -18.91 -3.59
C GLU A 49 2.94 -20.26 -3.21
N LYS A 50 2.36 -21.35 -3.72
CA LYS A 50 2.67 -22.74 -3.36
C LYS A 50 4.18 -23.01 -3.30
N LYS A 51 4.62 -23.58 -2.17
CA LYS A 51 6.00 -24.00 -1.89
C LYS A 51 6.69 -24.61 -3.12
N GLY A 52 7.79 -23.99 -3.55
CA GLY A 52 8.62 -24.49 -4.65
C GLY A 52 8.31 -23.86 -6.01
N ARG A 53 7.51 -22.79 -6.05
CA ARG A 53 7.37 -21.95 -7.25
C ARG A 53 8.24 -20.70 -7.13
N PRO A 54 8.85 -20.23 -8.22
CA PRO A 54 9.52 -18.93 -8.19
C PRO A 54 8.55 -17.82 -7.77
N ALA A 55 9.04 -16.88 -6.97
CA ALA A 55 8.27 -15.70 -6.58
C ALA A 55 7.77 -14.93 -7.81
N SER A 56 6.51 -14.46 -7.74
CA SER A 56 5.84 -13.70 -8.78
C SER A 56 5.81 -12.20 -8.45
N TRP A 57 5.76 -11.37 -9.49
CA TRP A 57 5.50 -9.93 -9.34
C TRP A 57 4.02 -9.72 -9.00
N ALA A 58 3.71 -9.69 -7.70
CA ALA A 58 2.34 -9.64 -7.22
C ALA A 58 2.14 -8.59 -6.13
N TYR A 59 0.90 -8.08 -6.01
CA TYR A 59 0.56 -6.97 -5.12
C TYR A 59 0.77 -7.29 -3.64
N PHE A 60 0.61 -8.56 -3.23
CA PHE A 60 0.75 -8.96 -1.82
C PHE A 60 2.18 -8.72 -1.31
N THR A 61 3.18 -8.85 -2.18
CA THR A 61 4.58 -8.51 -1.86
C THR A 61 4.67 -7.02 -1.53
N GLY A 62 4.10 -6.15 -2.36
CA GLY A 62 4.06 -4.71 -2.13
C GLY A 62 3.38 -4.33 -0.81
N VAL A 63 2.26 -4.96 -0.48
CA VAL A 63 1.55 -4.73 0.79
C VAL A 63 2.43 -5.07 2.00
N VAL A 64 3.08 -6.24 1.99
CA VAL A 64 3.97 -6.66 3.08
C VAL A 64 5.17 -5.72 3.19
N LEU A 65 5.82 -5.40 2.08
CA LEU A 65 7.00 -4.55 2.05
C LEU A 65 6.69 -3.08 2.40
N GLU A 66 5.48 -2.61 2.16
CA GLU A 66 5.02 -1.30 2.61
C GLU A 66 4.86 -1.26 4.14
N GLY A 67 4.35 -2.33 4.73
CA GLY A 67 4.38 -2.52 6.19
C GLY A 67 5.80 -2.48 6.75
N MET A 68 6.74 -3.18 6.11
CA MET A 68 8.16 -3.13 6.47
C MET A 68 8.75 -1.72 6.32
N THR A 69 8.36 -1.00 5.26
CA THR A 69 8.79 0.38 5.00
C THR A 69 8.36 1.30 6.14
N ASN A 70 7.15 1.14 6.65
CA ASN A 70 6.65 1.93 7.78
C ASN A 70 7.38 1.61 9.09
N ILE A 71 7.79 0.35 9.30
CA ILE A 71 8.62 -0.02 10.45
C ILE A 71 10.00 0.62 10.31
N TRP A 72 10.65 0.45 9.17
CA TRP A 72 11.95 1.06 8.86
C TRP A 72 11.95 2.57 9.09
N ARG A 73 10.97 3.30 8.53
CA ARG A 73 10.84 4.76 8.72
C ARG A 73 10.69 5.19 10.18
N ARG A 74 10.13 4.33 11.03
CA ARG A 74 9.92 4.61 12.46
C ARG A 74 11.13 4.26 13.31
N THR A 75 11.84 3.18 12.97
CA THR A 75 12.91 2.62 13.81
C THR A 75 14.32 2.95 13.32
N ASP A 76 14.45 3.37 12.05
CA ASP A 76 15.72 3.54 11.33
C ASP A 76 16.60 2.27 11.32
N ASP A 77 15.96 1.10 11.49
CA ASP A 77 16.65 -0.19 11.49
C ASP A 77 16.78 -0.70 10.04
N GLU A 78 17.99 -0.59 9.50
CA GLU A 78 18.30 -0.93 8.10
C GLU A 78 18.05 -2.41 7.76
N VAL A 79 17.89 -3.30 8.75
CA VAL A 79 17.52 -4.71 8.49
C VAL A 79 16.22 -4.83 7.68
N TYR A 80 15.27 -3.91 7.91
CA TYR A 80 14.00 -3.86 7.18
C TYR A 80 14.19 -3.30 5.78
N PHE A 81 15.03 -2.26 5.63
CA PHE A 81 15.34 -1.68 4.33
C PHE A 81 16.08 -2.68 3.42
N ASP A 82 17.09 -3.36 3.96
CA ASP A 82 17.83 -4.40 3.25
C ASP A 82 16.92 -5.55 2.82
N TYR A 83 15.94 -5.91 3.65
CA TYR A 83 14.92 -6.90 3.29
C TYR A 83 14.05 -6.42 2.12
N ILE A 84 13.58 -5.17 2.15
CA ILE A 84 12.80 -4.56 1.08
C ILE A 84 13.61 -4.52 -0.23
N GLN A 85 14.85 -4.05 -0.18
CA GLN A 85 15.71 -3.94 -1.36
C GLN A 85 16.00 -5.30 -1.98
N ARG A 86 16.36 -6.30 -1.16
CA ARG A 86 16.62 -7.67 -1.65
C ARG A 86 15.40 -8.29 -2.32
N ASN A 87 14.20 -8.08 -1.79
CA ASN A 87 12.97 -8.59 -2.42
C ASN A 87 12.76 -7.97 -3.82
N MET A 88 12.92 -6.65 -3.94
CA MET A 88 12.67 -5.95 -5.21
C MET A 88 13.75 -6.20 -6.27
N ASP A 89 15.00 -6.36 -5.85
CA ASP A 89 16.13 -6.61 -6.76
C ASP A 89 16.04 -7.97 -7.47
N ARG A 90 15.18 -8.90 -7.01
CA ARG A 90 14.87 -10.15 -7.72
C ARG A 90 14.03 -9.93 -8.98
N PHE A 91 13.27 -8.85 -9.01
CA PHE A 91 12.36 -8.53 -10.10
C PHE A 91 12.92 -7.43 -11.00
N VAL A 92 13.63 -6.45 -10.43
CA VAL A 92 14.09 -5.25 -11.15
C VAL A 92 15.52 -5.45 -11.64
N SER A 93 15.69 -5.50 -12.97
CA SER A 93 17.01 -5.52 -13.59
C SER A 93 17.72 -4.17 -13.50
N GLU A 94 19.03 -4.12 -13.75
CA GLU A 94 19.80 -2.87 -13.79
C GLU A 94 19.30 -1.89 -14.88
N GLN A 95 18.65 -2.40 -15.94
CA GLN A 95 18.02 -1.58 -16.97
C GLN A 95 16.64 -1.06 -16.55
N GLY A 96 16.11 -1.50 -15.40
CA GLY A 96 14.77 -1.15 -14.92
C GLY A 96 13.65 -2.02 -15.47
N ALA A 97 13.96 -3.13 -16.14
CA ALA A 97 12.95 -4.09 -16.57
C ALA A 97 12.42 -4.87 -15.36
N ILE A 98 11.12 -5.16 -15.34
CA ILE A 98 10.47 -5.88 -14.23
C ILE A 98 10.13 -7.30 -14.69
N LYS A 99 10.76 -8.30 -14.08
CA LYS A 99 10.47 -9.72 -14.35
C LYS A 99 9.04 -10.06 -13.92
N GLY A 100 8.27 -10.63 -14.85
CA GLY A 100 6.88 -11.06 -14.59
C GLY A 100 5.83 -9.98 -14.80
N TYR A 101 6.25 -8.73 -15.05
CA TYR A 101 5.36 -7.62 -15.39
C TYR A 101 5.13 -7.57 -16.91
N ARG A 102 3.90 -7.34 -17.33
CA ARG A 102 3.54 -7.08 -18.74
C ARG A 102 2.53 -5.94 -18.81
N GLN A 103 2.94 -4.82 -19.39
CA GLN A 103 2.09 -3.65 -19.56
C GLN A 103 0.81 -3.94 -20.37
N SER A 104 0.87 -4.87 -21.33
CA SER A 104 -0.27 -5.29 -22.16
C SER A 104 -1.38 -6.01 -21.40
N ASP A 105 -1.09 -6.50 -20.19
CA ASP A 105 -2.11 -7.15 -19.35
C ASP A 105 -3.07 -6.11 -18.76
N TYR A 106 -2.65 -4.83 -18.72
CA TYR A 106 -3.39 -3.72 -18.13
C TYR A 106 -3.95 -4.08 -16.75
N ASP A 107 -3.10 -4.63 -15.90
CA ASP A 107 -3.48 -5.12 -14.58
C ASP A 107 -3.09 -4.10 -13.51
N LEU A 108 -4.07 -3.56 -12.78
CA LEU A 108 -3.81 -2.58 -11.71
C LEU A 108 -3.08 -3.22 -10.52
N ASP A 109 -3.25 -4.52 -10.25
CA ASP A 109 -2.61 -5.21 -9.13
C ASP A 109 -1.08 -5.13 -9.23
N GLN A 110 -0.56 -5.17 -10.46
CA GLN A 110 0.89 -5.10 -10.71
C GLN A 110 1.48 -3.73 -10.40
N LEU A 111 0.66 -2.68 -10.28
CA LEU A 111 1.11 -1.31 -9.96
C LEU A 111 1.37 -1.11 -8.46
N LYS A 112 0.80 -1.95 -7.59
CA LYS A 112 0.90 -1.79 -6.14
C LYS A 112 2.35 -1.73 -5.64
N ASN A 113 3.23 -2.52 -6.26
CA ASN A 113 4.65 -2.58 -5.94
C ASN A 113 5.43 -1.30 -6.32
N GLY A 114 4.82 -0.41 -7.10
CA GLY A 114 5.44 0.85 -7.53
C GLY A 114 5.81 1.78 -6.37
N ARG A 115 5.06 1.78 -5.26
CA ARG A 115 5.42 2.57 -4.07
C ARG A 115 6.73 2.12 -3.41
N ILE A 116 7.02 0.82 -3.49
CA ILE A 116 8.27 0.26 -2.99
C ILE A 116 9.43 0.70 -3.88
N LEU A 117 9.23 0.70 -5.21
CA LEU A 117 10.22 1.23 -6.16
C LEU A 117 10.53 2.71 -5.87
N LEU A 118 9.52 3.54 -5.64
CA LEU A 118 9.69 4.95 -5.30
C LEU A 118 10.43 5.13 -3.96
N THR A 119 10.12 4.30 -2.96
CA THR A 119 10.84 4.29 -1.67
C THR A 119 12.32 3.96 -1.85
N LEU A 120 12.62 2.91 -2.62
CA LEU A 120 14.00 2.50 -2.92
C LEU A 120 14.75 3.57 -3.73
N TYR A 121 14.09 4.18 -4.72
CA TYR A 121 14.67 5.28 -5.49
C TYR A 121 15.03 6.46 -4.57
N ASN A 122 14.10 6.89 -3.71
CA ASN A 122 14.31 8.05 -2.84
C ASN A 122 15.45 7.84 -1.83
N LYS A 123 15.64 6.62 -1.29
CA LYS A 123 16.73 6.32 -0.35
C LYS A 123 18.08 6.11 -1.05
N THR A 124 18.09 5.48 -2.23
CA THR A 124 19.34 5.01 -2.86
C THR A 124 19.82 5.85 -4.04
N GLY A 125 18.95 6.64 -4.66
CA GLY A 125 19.22 7.32 -5.93
C GLY A 125 19.43 6.39 -7.14
N LYS A 126 19.25 5.07 -6.99
CA LYS A 126 19.51 4.11 -8.07
C LYS A 126 18.46 4.23 -9.18
N GLU A 127 18.90 4.62 -10.37
CA GLU A 127 18.04 4.86 -11.54
C GLU A 127 17.23 3.63 -11.99
N LYS A 128 17.67 2.41 -11.69
CA LYS A 128 16.90 1.19 -12.02
C LYS A 128 15.49 1.20 -11.42
N TYR A 129 15.33 1.70 -10.20
CA TYR A 129 14.03 1.78 -9.54
C TYR A 129 13.14 2.85 -10.14
N LYS A 130 13.70 4.00 -10.52
CA LYS A 130 12.98 5.05 -11.23
C LYS A 130 12.49 4.57 -12.60
N LYS A 131 13.36 3.88 -13.37
CA LYS A 131 12.99 3.30 -14.66
C LYS A 131 11.88 2.26 -14.52
N ALA A 132 11.98 1.38 -13.53
CA ALA A 132 10.93 0.42 -13.23
C ALA A 132 9.60 1.11 -12.84
N ALA A 133 9.65 2.14 -12.00
CA ALA A 133 8.47 2.92 -11.65
C ALA A 133 7.86 3.64 -12.87
N LEU A 134 8.69 4.13 -13.80
CA LEU A 134 8.22 4.74 -15.05
C LEU A 134 7.45 3.72 -15.92
N LEU A 135 7.89 2.46 -16.01
CA LEU A 135 7.15 1.42 -16.75
C LEU A 135 5.73 1.23 -16.19
N LEU A 136 5.60 1.17 -14.86
CA LEU A 136 4.30 1.06 -14.19
C LEU A 136 3.44 2.30 -14.42
N ARG A 137 4.04 3.51 -14.34
CA ARG A 137 3.34 4.78 -14.62
C ARG A 137 2.87 4.85 -16.07
N ASP A 138 3.66 4.35 -17.02
CA ASP A 138 3.34 4.39 -18.45
C ASP A 138 2.13 3.50 -18.79
N GLN A 139 1.86 2.44 -18.03
CA GLN A 139 0.62 1.68 -18.15
C GLN A 139 -0.60 2.58 -18.02
N LEU A 140 -0.65 3.45 -17.01
CA LEU A 140 -1.80 4.31 -16.72
C LEU A 140 -2.12 5.32 -17.83
N LYS A 141 -1.16 5.63 -18.72
CA LYS A 141 -1.39 6.51 -19.87
C LYS A 141 -2.38 5.90 -20.86
N ASN A 142 -2.30 4.58 -21.08
CA ASN A 142 -3.09 3.86 -22.06
C ASN A 142 -3.97 2.76 -21.43
N HIS A 143 -4.08 2.75 -20.10
CA HIS A 143 -4.90 1.76 -19.39
C HIS A 143 -6.36 1.93 -19.81
N PRO A 144 -7.07 0.84 -20.17
CA PRO A 144 -8.43 0.92 -20.66
C PRO A 144 -9.38 1.41 -19.57
N ARG A 145 -10.44 2.11 -19.99
CA ARG A 145 -11.32 2.86 -19.09
C ARG A 145 -12.80 2.63 -19.40
N THR A 146 -13.65 2.82 -18.40
CA THR A 146 -15.10 3.00 -18.56
C THR A 146 -15.38 4.27 -19.37
N LYS A 147 -16.62 4.48 -19.80
CA LYS A 147 -16.99 5.68 -20.58
C LYS A 147 -16.76 6.98 -19.81
N GLU A 148 -16.90 6.96 -18.49
CA GLU A 148 -16.62 8.11 -17.64
C GLU A 148 -15.13 8.31 -17.34
N GLY A 149 -14.27 7.34 -17.69
CA GLY A 149 -12.82 7.44 -17.54
C GLY A 149 -12.25 6.65 -16.36
N GLY A 150 -13.05 5.82 -15.69
CA GLY A 150 -12.60 4.96 -14.60
C GLY A 150 -11.75 3.80 -15.10
N PHE A 151 -10.62 3.49 -14.47
CA PHE A 151 -9.76 2.39 -14.89
C PHE A 151 -10.48 1.05 -14.81
N TRP A 152 -10.35 0.23 -15.85
CA TRP A 152 -10.68 -1.19 -15.73
C TRP A 152 -9.76 -1.84 -14.70
N HIS A 153 -10.30 -2.75 -13.90
CA HIS A 153 -9.50 -3.43 -12.89
C HIS A 153 -8.33 -4.20 -13.53
N GLN A 154 -8.61 -4.92 -14.63
CA GLN A 154 -7.61 -5.55 -15.47
C GLN A 154 -8.06 -5.54 -16.95
N GLY A 155 -7.14 -5.75 -17.90
CA GLY A 155 -7.48 -5.89 -19.32
C GLY A 155 -8.49 -7.02 -19.61
N ILE A 156 -8.47 -8.08 -18.80
CA ILE A 156 -9.42 -9.20 -18.88
C ILE A 156 -10.78 -8.92 -18.21
N TYR A 157 -10.91 -7.81 -17.49
CA TYR A 157 -12.13 -7.38 -16.80
C TYR A 157 -12.67 -6.09 -17.43
N PRO A 158 -13.18 -6.16 -18.68
CA PRO A 158 -13.63 -4.98 -19.40
C PRO A 158 -14.77 -4.28 -18.66
N TYR A 159 -14.72 -2.94 -18.65
CA TYR A 159 -15.71 -2.04 -18.07
C TYR A 159 -15.95 -2.18 -16.56
N GLN A 160 -15.07 -2.89 -15.85
CA GLN A 160 -15.24 -3.16 -14.43
C GLN A 160 -14.29 -2.31 -13.58
N MET A 161 -14.83 -1.57 -12.62
CA MET A 161 -14.07 -0.94 -11.54
C MET A 161 -14.27 -1.74 -10.25
N TRP A 162 -13.18 -2.08 -9.57
CA TRP A 162 -13.20 -2.78 -8.28
C TRP A 162 -12.54 -1.90 -7.24
N LEU A 163 -13.07 -1.89 -6.01
CA LEU A 163 -12.52 -1.06 -4.92
C LEU A 163 -11.04 -1.36 -4.66
N ASP A 164 -10.63 -2.62 -4.82
CA ASP A 164 -9.25 -3.09 -4.69
C ASP A 164 -8.31 -2.31 -5.62
N GLY A 165 -8.73 -2.10 -6.88
CA GLY A 165 -7.95 -1.39 -7.89
C GLY A 165 -7.55 0.04 -7.49
N LEU A 166 -8.38 0.71 -6.67
CA LEU A 166 -8.07 2.06 -6.17
C LEU A 166 -6.82 2.04 -5.28
N TYR A 167 -6.65 1.02 -4.43
CA TYR A 167 -5.43 0.92 -3.61
C TYR A 167 -4.21 0.45 -4.40
N MET A 168 -4.43 -0.38 -5.41
CA MET A 168 -3.32 -0.88 -6.22
C MET A 168 -2.69 0.22 -7.08
N ALA A 169 -3.51 1.15 -7.59
CA ALA A 169 -3.06 2.19 -8.52
C ALA A 169 -2.91 3.57 -7.90
N GLU A 170 -3.92 4.09 -7.21
CA GLU A 170 -4.01 5.53 -6.90
C GLU A 170 -2.92 6.03 -5.95
N PRO A 171 -2.58 5.33 -4.84
CA PRO A 171 -1.46 5.73 -3.99
C PRO A 171 -0.12 5.78 -4.73
N PHE A 172 0.14 4.81 -5.61
CA PHE A 172 1.33 4.83 -6.45
C PHE A 172 1.28 5.99 -7.45
N TYR A 173 0.14 6.21 -8.09
CA TYR A 173 -0.04 7.25 -9.09
C TYR A 173 0.13 8.64 -8.49
N ALA A 174 -0.45 8.90 -7.32
CA ALA A 174 -0.30 10.14 -6.57
C ALA A 174 1.15 10.37 -6.12
N GLN A 175 1.80 9.35 -5.55
CA GLN A 175 3.19 9.45 -5.12
C GLN A 175 4.14 9.71 -6.29
N TYR A 176 3.97 9.00 -7.42
CA TYR A 176 4.76 9.21 -8.63
C TYR A 176 4.57 10.65 -9.15
N SER A 177 3.33 11.09 -9.26
CA SER A 177 2.98 12.42 -9.77
C SER A 177 3.56 13.54 -8.92
N ALA A 178 3.55 13.40 -7.59
CA ALA A 178 4.21 14.35 -6.70
C ALA A 178 5.74 14.31 -6.83
N THR A 179 6.33 13.11 -6.89
CA THR A 179 7.79 12.92 -6.95
C THR A 179 8.39 13.48 -8.25
N PHE A 180 7.70 13.31 -9.38
CA PHE A 180 8.19 13.70 -10.70
C PHE A 180 7.48 14.93 -11.29
N ASN A 181 6.73 15.67 -10.46
CA ASN A 181 6.05 16.91 -10.83
C ASN A 181 5.12 16.76 -12.06
N GLU A 182 4.19 15.81 -11.99
CA GLU A 182 3.12 15.59 -12.98
C GLU A 182 1.75 16.05 -12.45
N PRO A 183 1.51 17.37 -12.24
CA PRO A 183 0.32 17.86 -11.56
C PRO A 183 -1.00 17.57 -12.29
N ALA A 184 -0.95 17.40 -13.63
CA ALA A 184 -2.14 17.13 -14.44
C ALA A 184 -2.84 15.80 -14.08
N ASN A 185 -2.13 14.88 -13.42
CA ASN A 185 -2.66 13.58 -13.07
C ASN A 185 -3.61 13.62 -11.86
N PHE A 186 -3.54 14.65 -11.01
CA PHE A 186 -4.34 14.70 -9.77
C PHE A 186 -5.85 14.85 -10.04
N ASP A 187 -6.24 15.39 -11.20
CA ASP A 187 -7.63 15.39 -11.64
C ASP A 187 -8.14 13.99 -11.98
N ASP A 188 -7.30 13.17 -12.62
CA ASP A 188 -7.60 11.78 -12.94
C ASP A 188 -7.68 10.94 -11.66
N ILE A 189 -6.69 11.08 -10.77
CA ILE A 189 -6.67 10.39 -9.46
C ILE A 189 -7.94 10.68 -8.66
N ALA A 190 -8.33 11.95 -8.54
CA ALA A 190 -9.55 12.33 -7.84
C ALA A 190 -10.81 11.72 -8.49
N ASN A 191 -10.84 11.71 -9.83
CA ASN A 191 -11.96 11.17 -10.59
C ASN A 191 -12.15 9.66 -10.35
N GLN A 192 -11.08 8.88 -10.18
CA GLN A 192 -11.21 7.44 -9.89
C GLN A 192 -12.03 7.20 -8.61
N PHE A 193 -11.77 7.96 -7.54
CA PHE A 193 -12.56 7.88 -6.31
C PHE A 193 -14.00 8.39 -6.49
N ILE A 194 -14.18 9.50 -7.20
CA ILE A 194 -15.50 10.11 -7.43
C ILE A 194 -16.39 9.15 -8.22
N TYR A 195 -15.88 8.53 -9.27
CA TYR A 195 -16.64 7.59 -10.10
C TYR A 195 -16.97 6.33 -9.32
N MET A 196 -15.99 5.77 -8.61
CA MET A 196 -16.24 4.55 -7.84
C MET A 196 -17.24 4.80 -6.70
N GLU A 197 -17.14 5.93 -5.99
CA GLU A 197 -18.14 6.26 -4.96
C GLU A 197 -19.53 6.50 -5.58
N LYS A 198 -19.61 7.25 -6.68
CA LYS A 198 -20.87 7.55 -7.37
C LYS A 198 -21.65 6.27 -7.72
N HIS A 199 -20.96 5.25 -8.22
CA HIS A 199 -21.61 4.04 -8.68
C HIS A 199 -21.74 2.99 -7.59
N ALA A 200 -20.70 2.76 -6.81
CA ALA A 200 -20.64 1.63 -5.90
C ALA A 200 -21.23 1.89 -4.51
N ARG A 201 -21.47 3.16 -4.13
CA ARG A 201 -21.99 3.49 -2.81
C ARG A 201 -23.49 3.16 -2.69
N ASP A 202 -23.82 2.33 -1.72
CA ASP A 202 -25.20 2.15 -1.29
C ASP A 202 -25.68 3.38 -0.52
N VAL A 203 -26.81 3.94 -0.95
CA VAL A 203 -27.38 5.16 -0.35
C VAL A 203 -27.88 4.93 1.06
N LYS A 204 -28.30 3.70 1.40
CA LYS A 204 -28.89 3.36 2.70
C LYS A 204 -27.82 3.21 3.78
N THR A 205 -26.78 2.43 3.52
CA THR A 205 -25.73 2.11 4.50
C THR A 205 -24.51 3.03 4.38
N GLY A 206 -24.29 3.61 3.20
CA GLY A 206 -23.07 4.34 2.87
C GLY A 206 -21.86 3.45 2.57
N LEU A 207 -21.99 2.13 2.69
CA LEU A 207 -20.97 1.16 2.29
C LEU A 207 -20.87 1.09 0.76
N LEU A 208 -19.74 0.63 0.26
CA LEU A 208 -19.51 0.46 -1.18
C LEU A 208 -19.50 -1.02 -1.55
N TYR A 209 -20.23 -1.37 -2.61
CA TYR A 209 -20.16 -2.68 -3.23
C TYR A 209 -18.75 -2.94 -3.78
N HIS A 210 -18.31 -4.20 -3.74
CA HIS A 210 -16.95 -4.58 -4.12
C HIS A 210 -16.59 -4.17 -5.56
N GLY A 211 -17.47 -4.44 -6.51
CA GLY A 211 -17.26 -4.11 -7.92
C GLY A 211 -18.48 -3.50 -8.58
N TRP A 212 -18.21 -2.72 -9.62
CA TRP A 212 -19.17 -2.13 -10.54
C TRP A 212 -18.77 -2.48 -11.98
N ASP A 213 -19.70 -3.05 -12.74
CA ASP A 213 -19.56 -3.34 -14.17
C ASP A 213 -20.46 -2.40 -14.97
N GLU A 214 -19.86 -1.39 -15.62
CA GLU A 214 -20.58 -0.41 -16.45
C GLU A 214 -21.36 -1.10 -17.60
N ALA A 215 -20.84 -2.21 -18.12
CA ALA A 215 -21.46 -2.97 -19.21
C ALA A 215 -22.54 -3.95 -18.72
N ARG A 216 -22.60 -4.23 -17.42
CA ARG A 216 -23.55 -5.19 -16.78
C ARG A 216 -23.53 -6.59 -17.41
N ALA A 217 -22.39 -6.93 -18.00
CA ALA A 217 -22.16 -8.16 -18.73
C ALA A 217 -21.86 -9.33 -17.79
N GLN A 218 -21.22 -9.05 -16.65
CA GLN A 218 -20.88 -10.07 -15.68
C GLN A 218 -22.12 -10.71 -15.03
N ARG A 219 -21.98 -11.98 -14.65
CA ARG A 219 -23.06 -12.74 -13.99
C ARG A 219 -23.39 -12.19 -12.60
N TRP A 220 -22.39 -11.66 -11.90
CA TRP A 220 -22.54 -11.06 -10.58
C TRP A 220 -23.10 -9.64 -10.62
N ALA A 221 -23.10 -9.00 -11.80
CA ALA A 221 -23.52 -7.63 -11.95
C ALA A 221 -25.05 -7.54 -12.03
N ASP A 222 -25.62 -6.73 -11.15
CA ASP A 222 -27.02 -6.37 -11.20
C ASP A 222 -27.39 -5.75 -12.55
N LYS A 223 -28.54 -6.13 -13.10
CA LYS A 223 -28.93 -5.76 -14.47
C LYS A 223 -29.39 -4.31 -14.59
N GLN A 224 -29.75 -3.65 -13.49
CA GLN A 224 -30.18 -2.26 -13.48
C GLN A 224 -29.05 -1.28 -13.16
N ASN A 225 -28.10 -1.64 -12.30
CA ASN A 225 -27.06 -0.71 -11.85
C ASN A 225 -25.62 -1.22 -12.04
N GLY A 226 -25.42 -2.50 -12.37
CA GLY A 226 -24.10 -3.09 -12.62
C GLY A 226 -23.31 -3.46 -11.37
N LEU A 227 -23.91 -3.37 -10.18
CA LEU A 227 -23.23 -3.59 -8.91
C LEU A 227 -23.09 -5.08 -8.58
N SER A 228 -21.99 -5.40 -7.91
CA SER A 228 -21.82 -6.67 -7.20
C SER A 228 -22.77 -6.79 -6.01
N VAL A 229 -22.84 -7.99 -5.42
CA VAL A 229 -23.90 -8.34 -4.46
C VAL A 229 -23.59 -7.98 -2.99
N SER A 230 -22.31 -7.77 -2.64
CA SER A 230 -21.88 -7.71 -1.24
C SER A 230 -20.95 -6.55 -0.94
N PHE A 231 -21.04 -6.05 0.29
CA PHE A 231 -20.02 -5.20 0.92
C PHE A 231 -18.92 -6.09 1.49
N TRP A 232 -17.82 -6.24 0.75
CA TRP A 232 -16.72 -7.10 1.19
C TRP A 232 -15.74 -6.31 2.06
N GLY A 233 -15.50 -6.78 3.29
CA GLY A 233 -14.70 -6.03 4.27
C GLY A 233 -13.29 -5.66 3.80
N ARG A 234 -12.62 -6.54 3.06
CA ARG A 234 -11.26 -6.24 2.56
C ARG A 234 -11.26 -5.18 1.47
N SER A 235 -12.20 -5.22 0.53
CA SER A 235 -12.28 -4.22 -0.54
C SER A 235 -12.65 -2.84 0.00
N MET A 236 -13.52 -2.78 1.02
CA MET A 236 -13.76 -1.56 1.79
C MET A 236 -12.49 -1.06 2.50
N GLY A 237 -11.68 -1.97 3.06
CA GLY A 237 -10.38 -1.63 3.66
C GLY A 237 -9.42 -1.02 2.64
N TRP A 238 -9.32 -1.60 1.44
CA TRP A 238 -8.50 -1.06 0.35
C TRP A 238 -8.94 0.34 -0.06
N PHE A 239 -10.24 0.56 -0.25
CA PHE A 239 -10.77 1.87 -0.60
C PHE A 239 -10.43 2.94 0.45
N GLY A 240 -10.59 2.62 1.74
CA GLY A 240 -10.26 3.51 2.84
C GLY A 240 -8.78 3.87 2.90
N MET A 241 -7.90 2.88 2.79
CA MET A 241 -6.45 3.13 2.79
C MET A 241 -6.01 3.91 1.55
N ALA A 242 -6.64 3.68 0.40
CA ALA A 242 -6.34 4.43 -0.83
C ALA A 242 -6.65 5.92 -0.67
N LEU A 243 -7.80 6.26 -0.07
CA LEU A 243 -8.17 7.66 0.21
C LEU A 243 -7.14 8.35 1.12
N VAL A 244 -6.72 7.68 2.20
CA VAL A 244 -5.75 8.23 3.17
C VAL A 244 -4.38 8.42 2.52
N ASP A 245 -3.88 7.41 1.83
CA ASP A 245 -2.53 7.41 1.28
C ASP A 245 -2.39 8.36 0.09
N VAL A 246 -3.44 8.54 -0.71
CA VAL A 246 -3.45 9.54 -1.80
C VAL A 246 -3.38 10.95 -1.22
N LEU A 247 -4.08 11.23 -0.12
CA LEU A 247 -4.10 12.56 0.51
C LEU A 247 -2.74 13.01 1.05
N GLU A 248 -1.80 12.07 1.28
CA GLU A 248 -0.41 12.38 1.64
C GLU A 248 0.32 13.16 0.53
N TYR A 249 0.04 12.81 -0.73
CA TYR A 249 0.70 13.40 -1.91
C TYR A 249 -0.20 14.41 -2.65
N PHE A 250 -1.49 14.46 -2.34
CA PHE A 250 -2.46 15.29 -3.03
C PHE A 250 -2.24 16.80 -2.76
N PRO A 251 -2.14 17.68 -3.77
CA PRO A 251 -1.84 19.08 -3.55
C PRO A 251 -2.93 19.78 -2.72
N LYS A 252 -2.50 20.50 -1.66
CA LYS A 252 -3.42 21.11 -0.68
C LYS A 252 -4.45 22.07 -1.30
N GLY A 253 -4.09 22.79 -2.36
CA GLY A 253 -4.94 23.74 -3.08
C GLY A 253 -5.68 23.17 -4.29
N HIS A 254 -5.59 21.87 -4.56
CA HIS A 254 -6.22 21.28 -5.73
C HIS A 254 -7.76 21.33 -5.63
N PRO A 255 -8.50 21.76 -6.68
CA PRO A 255 -9.95 21.97 -6.61
C PRO A 255 -10.76 20.76 -6.14
N LYS A 256 -10.32 19.54 -6.51
CA LYS A 256 -10.99 18.29 -6.13
C LYS A 256 -10.61 17.73 -4.76
N ARG A 257 -9.64 18.32 -4.05
CA ARG A 257 -9.19 17.80 -2.74
C ARG A 257 -10.32 17.77 -1.71
N ALA A 258 -11.18 18.79 -1.73
CA ALA A 258 -12.35 18.86 -0.85
C ALA A 258 -13.33 17.69 -1.12
N GLN A 259 -13.46 17.25 -2.37
CA GLN A 259 -14.31 16.12 -2.72
C GLN A 259 -13.74 14.80 -2.17
N ILE A 260 -12.43 14.55 -2.32
CA ILE A 260 -11.77 13.36 -1.75
C ILE A 260 -11.94 13.31 -0.22
N LEU A 261 -11.76 14.45 0.47
CA LEU A 261 -11.98 14.53 1.91
C LEU A 261 -13.44 14.26 2.29
N ALA A 262 -14.40 14.73 1.49
CA ALA A 262 -15.81 14.45 1.73
C ALA A 262 -16.15 12.96 1.54
N ILE A 263 -15.55 12.30 0.53
CA ILE A 263 -15.66 10.85 0.31
C ILE A 263 -15.09 10.10 1.52
N LEU A 264 -13.88 10.47 1.98
CA LEU A 264 -13.24 9.87 3.15
C LEU A 264 -14.09 10.02 4.41
N ASN A 265 -14.69 11.18 4.65
CA ASN A 265 -15.58 11.39 5.78
C ASN A 265 -16.82 10.48 5.70
N ARG A 266 -17.48 10.40 4.53
CA ARG A 266 -18.63 9.50 4.34
C ARG A 266 -18.26 8.04 4.52
N TYR A 267 -17.10 7.62 4.00
CA TYR A 267 -16.55 6.28 4.20
C TYR A 267 -16.32 5.97 5.68
N ALA A 268 -15.66 6.88 6.42
CA ALA A 268 -15.37 6.71 7.83
C ALA A 268 -16.65 6.63 8.67
N THR A 269 -17.67 7.41 8.34
CA THR A 269 -19.01 7.28 8.94
C THR A 269 -19.59 5.90 8.64
N ALA A 270 -19.61 5.46 7.38
CA ALA A 270 -20.25 4.20 6.98
C ALA A 270 -19.66 2.96 7.70
N ILE A 271 -18.34 2.90 7.88
CA ILE A 271 -17.68 1.74 8.51
C ILE A 271 -17.76 1.72 10.05
N THR A 272 -18.26 2.80 10.66
CA THR A 272 -18.38 2.92 12.13
C THR A 272 -19.83 2.86 12.63
N ILE A 273 -20.82 2.89 11.73
CA ILE A 273 -22.23 2.72 12.12
C ILE A 273 -22.43 1.29 12.63
N PRO A 274 -22.92 1.10 13.87
CA PRO A 274 -23.27 -0.22 14.37
C PRO A 274 -24.32 -0.87 13.46
N THR A 275 -24.03 -2.05 12.92
CA THR A 275 -25.02 -2.85 12.18
C THR A 275 -26.05 -3.36 13.18
N GLY A 276 -27.15 -2.63 13.40
CA GLY A 276 -28.20 -3.07 14.33
C GLY A 276 -29.21 -2.03 14.84
N GLN A 277 -29.46 -0.92 14.14
CA GLN A 277 -30.62 -0.05 14.38
C GLN A 277 -31.49 0.05 13.12
#